data_AF-A0A3D3CKV5-F1
#
_entry.id   AF-A0A3D3CKV5-F1
#
_cell.length_a   1.000
_cell.length_b   1.000
_cell.length_c   1.000
_cell.angle_alpha   90.00
_cell.angle_beta   90.00
_cell.angle_gamma   90.00
#
_symmetry.space_group_name_H-M   'P 1'
#
loop_
_entity.id
_entity.type
_entity.pdbx_description
1 polymer ?
#
loop_
_entity_poly.entity_id
_entity_poly.type
_entity_poly.pdbx_seq_one_letter_code
_entity_poly.pdbx_strand_id
1 'polypeptide(L)'
;GAGQHGVATATAAALFGMECVVYMGEEDVRRQAPNVARMKILGAKVVSVTSGQGTLKDAVDEAFRVWEGEASETFYVIGSALGPHPYPTMVRDFQRIIGVEARAQILEAEGRLPDAVVACVGGGSNAIGAF
;
A
#
# COMPACT_ATOMS: atom_id res chain seq x y z
N GLY A 1 -10.51 -0.39 2.54
CA GLY A 1 -9.91 0.26 3.71
C GLY A 1 -9.97 1.77 3.58
N ALA A 2 -9.12 2.53 4.27
CA ALA A 2 -9.16 4.00 4.27
C ALA A 2 -8.83 4.70 2.92
N GLY A 3 -8.25 3.97 1.97
CA GLY A 3 -8.01 4.45 0.60
C GLY A 3 -6.64 5.06 0.31
N GLN A 4 -5.77 5.24 1.32
CA GLN A 4 -4.42 5.81 1.11
C GLN A 4 -3.55 4.96 0.18
N HIS A 5 -3.52 3.64 0.40
CA HIS A 5 -2.80 2.72 -0.48
C HIS A 5 -3.33 2.75 -1.93
N GLY A 6 -4.66 2.78 -2.10
CA GLY A 6 -5.28 2.89 -3.42
C GLY A 6 -4.91 4.18 -4.16
N VAL A 7 -4.85 5.33 -3.46
CA VAL A 7 -4.37 6.59 -4.04
C VAL A 7 -2.89 6.50 -4.43
N ALA A 8 -2.04 5.91 -3.59
CA ALA A 8 -0.62 5.72 -3.88
C ALA A 8 -0.41 4.81 -5.12
N THR A 9 -1.13 3.68 -5.20
CA THR A 9 -1.08 2.78 -6.36
C THR A 9 -1.59 3.47 -7.63
N ALA A 10 -2.71 4.20 -7.56
CA ALA A 10 -3.23 4.96 -8.70
C ALA A 10 -2.24 6.03 -9.18
N THR A 11 -1.51 6.66 -8.26
CA THR A 11 -0.49 7.67 -8.58
C THR A 11 0.69 7.04 -9.32
N ALA A 12 1.20 5.91 -8.82
CA ALA A 12 2.28 5.18 -9.48
C ALA A 12 1.86 4.68 -10.86
N ALA A 13 0.66 4.11 -10.99
CA ALA A 13 0.15 3.64 -12.26
C ALA A 13 0.00 4.78 -13.28
N ALA A 14 -0.55 5.93 -12.87
CA ALA A 14 -0.64 7.11 -13.72
C ALA A 14 0.74 7.61 -14.17
N LEU A 15 1.73 7.63 -13.28
CA LEU A 15 3.11 8.03 -13.60
C LEU A 15 3.76 7.11 -14.64
N PHE A 16 3.53 5.80 -14.54
CA PHE A 16 4.12 4.80 -15.43
C PHE A 16 3.24 4.42 -16.63
N GLY A 17 2.09 5.08 -16.82
CA GLY A 17 1.17 4.79 -17.92
C GLY A 17 0.54 3.40 -17.86
N MET A 18 0.33 2.86 -16.65
CA MET A 18 -0.26 1.55 -16.41
C MET A 18 -1.75 1.67 -16.08
N GLU A 19 -2.53 0.65 -16.44
CA GLU A 19 -3.90 0.52 -15.96
C GLU A 19 -3.93 0.22 -14.45
N CYS A 20 -4.92 0.77 -13.75
CA CYS A 20 -5.07 0.59 -12.31
C CYS A 20 -6.51 0.29 -11.93
N VAL A 21 -6.71 -0.83 -11.24
CA VAL A 21 -7.98 -1.20 -10.62
C VAL A 21 -7.79 -1.29 -9.11
N VAL A 22 -8.61 -0.57 -8.36
CA VAL A 22 -8.61 -0.58 -6.89
C VAL A 22 -9.90 -1.19 -6.38
N TYR A 23 -9.78 -2.29 -5.65
CA TYR A 23 -10.89 -2.91 -4.94
C TYR A 23 -11.05 -2.27 -3.56
N MET A 24 -12.27 -1.86 -3.24
CA MET A 24 -12.58 -1.18 -1.99
C MET A 24 -13.97 -1.61 -1.52
N GLY A 25 -14.09 -1.99 -0.24
CA GLY A 25 -15.36 -2.39 0.33
C GLY A 25 -16.40 -1.27 0.24
N GLU A 26 -17.67 -1.60 0.00
CA GLU A 26 -18.74 -0.63 -0.22
C GLU A 26 -18.85 0.42 0.90
N GLU A 27 -18.74 -0.02 2.16
CA GLU A 27 -18.82 0.89 3.30
C GLU A 27 -17.60 1.83 3.36
N ASP A 28 -16.43 1.35 2.95
CA ASP A 28 -15.22 2.17 2.84
C ASP A 28 -15.32 3.17 1.69
N VAL A 29 -15.90 2.77 0.54
CA VAL A 29 -16.16 3.67 -0.60
C VAL A 29 -17.06 4.83 -0.15
N ARG A 30 -18.12 4.54 0.61
CA ARG A 30 -19.04 5.54 1.16
C ARG A 30 -18.33 6.48 2.14
N ARG A 31 -17.56 5.93 3.09
CA ARG A 31 -16.87 6.71 4.13
C ARG A 31 -15.71 7.54 3.61
N GLN A 32 -15.05 7.08 2.54
CA GLN A 32 -13.80 7.66 2.03
C GLN A 32 -13.96 8.27 0.64
N ALA A 33 -15.12 8.87 0.37
CA ALA A 33 -15.45 9.51 -0.90
C ALA A 33 -14.34 10.45 -1.45
N PRO A 34 -13.63 11.26 -0.62
CA PRO A 34 -12.52 12.08 -1.13
C PRO A 34 -11.38 11.27 -1.74
N ASN A 35 -11.02 10.12 -1.16
CA ASN A 35 -9.97 9.26 -1.69
C ASN A 35 -10.45 8.51 -2.95
N VAL A 36 -11.72 8.11 -3.00
CA VAL A 36 -12.32 7.54 -4.21
C VAL A 36 -12.28 8.54 -5.37
N ALA A 37 -12.60 9.81 -5.11
CA ALA A 37 -12.51 10.86 -6.12
C ALA A 37 -11.06 11.05 -6.61
N ARG A 38 -10.07 11.08 -5.71
CA ARG A 38 -8.64 11.16 -6.08
C ARG A 38 -8.20 10.01 -6.97
N MET A 39 -8.55 8.78 -6.63
CA MET A 39 -8.22 7.60 -7.46
C MET A 39 -8.81 7.72 -8.87
N LYS A 40 -10.06 8.18 -8.99
CA LYS A 40 -10.71 8.40 -10.29
C LYS A 40 -10.06 9.54 -11.10
N ILE A 41 -9.65 10.64 -10.45
CA ILE A 41 -8.91 11.74 -11.10
C ILE A 41 -7.58 11.24 -11.65
N LEU A 42 -6.92 10.31 -10.94
CA LEU A 42 -5.69 9.64 -11.38
C LEU A 42 -5.93 8.57 -12.46
N GLY A 43 -7.17 8.38 -12.93
CA GLY A 43 -7.52 7.42 -13.97
C GLY A 43 -7.74 5.98 -13.49
N ALA A 44 -7.67 5.71 -12.18
CA ALA A 44 -7.92 4.37 -11.66
C ALA A 44 -9.41 4.01 -11.63
N LYS A 45 -9.72 2.76 -11.98
CA LYS A 45 -11.05 2.17 -11.80
C LYS A 45 -11.21 1.75 -10.34
N VAL A 46 -12.23 2.28 -9.66
CA VAL A 46 -12.55 1.86 -8.28
C VAL A 46 -13.72 0.89 -8.31
N VAL A 47 -13.49 -0.34 -7.87
CA VAL A 47 -14.50 -1.41 -7.78
C VAL A 47 -15.01 -1.48 -6.35
N SER A 48 -16.32 -1.24 -6.18
CA SER A 48 -17.00 -1.36 -4.90
C SER A 48 -17.32 -2.83 -4.62
N VAL A 49 -16.76 -3.38 -3.55
CA VAL A 49 -16.98 -4.77 -3.14
C VAL A 49 -18.13 -4.82 -2.13
N THR A 50 -19.23 -5.45 -2.54
CA THR A 50 -20.47 -5.57 -1.75
C THR A 50 -20.62 -6.95 -1.09
N SER A 51 -19.70 -7.87 -1.34
CA SER A 51 -19.67 -9.19 -0.72
C SER A 51 -19.25 -9.09 0.75
N GLY A 52 -19.73 -10.05 1.56
CA GLY A 52 -19.39 -10.13 2.98
C GLY A 52 -19.84 -8.90 3.76
N GLN A 53 -18.94 -8.29 4.52
CA GLN A 53 -19.22 -7.07 5.29
C GLN A 53 -18.94 -5.78 4.52
N GLY A 54 -18.46 -5.87 3.27
CA GLY A 54 -18.11 -4.70 2.46
C GLY A 54 -16.98 -3.87 3.07
N THR A 55 -15.97 -4.52 3.66
CA THR A 55 -14.83 -3.88 4.34
C THR A 55 -13.49 -4.20 3.66
N LEU A 56 -12.37 -3.80 4.29
CA LEU A 56 -11.02 -4.06 3.78
C LEU A 56 -10.75 -5.55 3.51
N LYS A 57 -11.20 -6.45 4.39
CA LYS A 57 -10.96 -7.88 4.22
C LYS A 57 -11.59 -8.39 2.93
N ASP A 58 -12.88 -8.08 2.73
CA ASP A 58 -13.64 -8.53 1.56
C ASP A 58 -13.01 -7.99 0.26
N ALA A 59 -12.53 -6.74 0.29
CA ALA A 59 -11.83 -6.14 -0.84
C ALA A 59 -10.48 -6.80 -1.17
N VAL A 60 -9.74 -7.26 -0.16
CA VAL A 60 -8.49 -8.00 -0.34
C VAL A 60 -8.76 -9.36 -0.96
N ASP A 61 -9.76 -10.08 -0.44
CA ASP A 61 -10.14 -11.41 -0.94
C ASP A 61 -10.59 -11.34 -2.42
N GLU A 62 -11.35 -10.30 -2.79
CA GLU A 62 -11.76 -10.06 -4.18
C GLU A 62 -10.56 -9.75 -5.08
N ALA A 63 -9.67 -8.87 -4.64
CA ALA A 63 -8.50 -8.48 -5.44
C ALA A 63 -7.55 -9.67 -5.68
N PHE A 64 -7.36 -10.54 -4.69
CA PHE A 64 -6.58 -11.77 -4.85
C PHE A 64 -7.23 -12.73 -5.85
N ARG A 65 -8.56 -12.92 -5.79
CA ARG A 65 -9.27 -13.80 -6.72
C ARG A 65 -9.14 -13.33 -8.17
N VAL A 66 -9.28 -12.03 -8.40
CA VAL A 66 -9.12 -11.47 -9.76
C VAL A 66 -7.68 -11.61 -10.22
N TRP A 67 -6.71 -11.31 -9.36
CA TRP A 67 -5.30 -11.48 -9.69
C TRP A 67 -4.96 -12.93 -10.05
N GLU A 68 -5.51 -13.92 -9.35
CA GLU A 68 -5.31 -15.34 -9.67
C GLU A 68 -5.76 -15.69 -11.10
N GLY A 69 -6.88 -15.11 -11.56
CA GLY A 69 -7.40 -15.32 -12.92
C GLY A 69 -6.65 -14.56 -14.02
N GLU A 70 -5.93 -13.49 -13.67
CA GLU A 70 -5.32 -12.54 -14.63
C GLU A 70 -3.80 -12.37 -14.42
N ALA A 71 -3.16 -13.29 -13.70
CA ALA A 71 -1.78 -13.16 -13.22
C ALA A 71 -0.72 -12.97 -14.33
N SER A 72 -1.03 -13.32 -15.59
CA SER A 72 -0.14 -13.13 -16.73
C SER A 72 0.01 -11.67 -17.17
N GLU A 73 -0.98 -10.82 -16.88
CA GLU A 73 -1.03 -9.42 -17.32
C GLU A 73 -1.21 -8.44 -16.15
N THR A 74 -1.54 -8.95 -14.95
CA THR A 74 -1.85 -8.15 -13.76
C THR A 74 -0.84 -8.40 -12.64
N PHE A 75 -0.32 -7.32 -12.06
CA PHE A 75 0.50 -7.36 -10.84
C PHE A 75 -0.30 -6.89 -9.62
N TYR A 76 -0.36 -7.71 -8.58
CA TYR A 76 -1.02 -7.34 -7.33
C TYR A 76 -0.12 -6.46 -6.45
N VAL A 77 -0.51 -5.21 -6.25
CA VAL A 77 0.26 -4.25 -5.43
C VAL A 77 -0.16 -4.35 -3.97
N ILE A 78 0.60 -5.12 -3.18
CA ILE A 78 0.36 -5.25 -1.74
C ILE A 78 0.70 -3.95 -0.98
N GLY A 79 -0.07 -3.62 0.06
CA GLY A 79 0.04 -2.35 0.77
C GLY A 79 0.94 -2.34 2.01
N SER A 80 1.52 -3.46 2.39
CA SER A 80 2.41 -3.51 3.55
C SER A 80 3.31 -4.76 3.53
N ALA A 81 4.25 -4.85 4.48
CA ALA A 81 5.16 -5.99 4.68
C ALA A 81 4.44 -7.22 5.27
N LEU A 82 3.45 -7.71 4.54
CA LEU A 82 2.58 -8.85 4.89
C LEU A 82 2.34 -9.72 3.64
N GLY A 83 1.53 -10.76 3.78
CA GLY A 83 1.22 -11.68 2.68
C GLY A 83 2.29 -12.76 2.46
N PRO A 84 2.15 -13.57 1.41
CA PRO A 84 3.09 -14.66 1.13
C PRO A 84 4.42 -14.13 0.63
N HIS A 85 5.48 -14.92 0.76
CA HIS A 85 6.72 -14.67 0.03
C HIS A 85 6.40 -14.55 -1.48
N PRO A 86 6.97 -13.55 -2.20
CA PRO A 86 8.06 -12.67 -1.81
C PRO A 86 7.66 -11.31 -1.19
N TYR A 87 6.37 -11.03 -0.98
CA TYR A 87 5.90 -9.70 -0.61
C TYR A 87 6.53 -9.09 0.66
N PRO A 88 6.66 -9.80 1.80
CA PRO A 88 7.29 -9.21 2.99
C PRO A 88 8.74 -8.77 2.74
N THR A 89 9.53 -9.57 2.02
CA THR A 89 10.92 -9.27 1.68
C THR A 89 11.01 -8.08 0.73
N MET A 90 10.20 -8.11 -0.34
CA MET A 90 10.17 -7.05 -1.34
C MET A 90 9.76 -5.70 -0.74
N VAL A 91 8.69 -5.67 0.06
CA VAL A 91 8.22 -4.42 0.69
C VAL A 91 9.23 -3.88 1.70
N ARG A 92 9.86 -4.75 2.50
CA ARG A 92 10.97 -4.33 3.38
C ARG A 92 12.06 -3.65 2.58
N ASP A 93 12.51 -4.27 1.48
CA ASP A 93 13.64 -3.76 0.71
C ASP A 93 13.33 -2.42 0.03
N PHE A 94 12.09 -2.21 -0.42
CA PHE A 94 11.64 -0.92 -0.93
C PHE A 94 11.51 0.16 0.15
N GLN A 95 11.14 -0.21 1.37
CA GLN A 95 10.96 0.73 2.48
C GLN A 95 12.26 1.01 3.25
N ARG A 96 13.29 0.15 3.13
CA ARG A 96 14.60 0.29 3.81
C ARG A 96 15.27 1.64 3.60
N ILE A 97 14.92 2.35 2.52
CA ILE A 97 15.43 3.69 2.25
C ILE A 97 15.16 4.65 3.44
N ILE A 98 14.06 4.46 4.17
CA ILE A 98 13.74 5.24 5.38
C ILE A 98 14.87 5.15 6.40
N GLY A 99 15.26 3.94 6.80
CA GLY A 99 16.33 3.72 7.78
C GLY A 99 17.71 4.14 7.26
N VAL A 100 17.97 3.98 5.96
CA VAL A 100 19.23 4.42 5.32
C VAL A 100 19.39 5.93 5.44
N GLU A 101 18.37 6.69 5.04
CA GLU A 101 18.40 8.15 5.07
C GLU A 101 18.40 8.68 6.51
N ALA A 102 17.51 8.15 7.37
CA ALA A 102 17.43 8.55 8.76
C ALA A 102 18.75 8.33 9.52
N ARG A 103 19.44 7.21 9.25
CA ARG A 103 20.76 6.93 9.84
C ARG A 103 21.83 7.90 9.37
N ALA A 104 21.81 8.31 8.09
CA ALA A 104 22.74 9.31 7.60
C ALA A 104 22.48 10.68 8.25
N GLN A 105 21.21 11.08 8.30
CA GLN A 105 20.76 12.36 8.86
C GLN A 105 21.12 12.49 10.35
N ILE A 106 20.88 11.46 11.16
CA ILE A 106 21.16 11.52 12.60
C ILE A 106 22.66 11.54 12.91
N LEU A 107 23.48 10.85 12.11
CA LEU A 107 24.94 10.90 12.25
C LEU A 107 25.49 12.28 11.88
N GLU A 108 24.92 12.93 10.86
CA GLU A 108 25.27 14.31 10.49
C GLU A 108 24.86 15.32 11.56
N ALA A 109 23.64 15.21 12.10
CA ALA A 109 23.11 16.16 13.06
C ALA A 109 23.70 16.02 14.48
N GLU A 110 23.88 14.78 14.95
CA GLU A 110 24.19 14.50 16.37
C GLU A 110 25.57 13.85 16.57
N GLY A 111 26.27 13.47 15.48
CA GLY A 111 27.58 12.82 15.56
C GLY A 111 27.55 11.42 16.20
N ARG A 112 26.36 10.84 16.41
CA ARG A 112 26.16 9.53 17.05
C ARG A 112 24.88 8.85 16.54
N LEU A 113 24.73 7.57 16.85
CA LEU A 113 23.49 6.83 16.60
C LEU A 113 22.40 7.22 17.61
N PRO A 114 21.11 7.09 17.25
CA PRO A 114 20.01 7.32 18.17
C PRO A 114 19.97 6.21 19.23
N ASP A 115 19.48 6.54 20.42
CA ASP A 115 19.30 5.58 21.50
C ASP A 115 18.18 4.56 21.21
N ALA A 116 17.19 4.97 20.41
CA ALA A 116 16.11 4.11 19.93
C ALA A 116 15.52 4.64 18.61
N VAL A 117 14.96 3.73 17.81
CA VAL A 117 14.10 4.05 16.66
C VAL A 117 12.70 3.54 16.98
N VAL A 118 11.67 4.37 16.76
CA VAL A 118 10.29 4.05 17.10
C VAL A 118 9.41 4.27 15.88
N ALA A 119 8.53 3.31 15.58
CA ALA A 119 7.62 3.35 14.45
C ALA A 119 6.29 2.64 14.79
N CYS A 120 5.19 3.04 14.15
CA CYS A 120 3.88 2.43 14.39
C CYS A 120 3.72 1.13 13.59
N VAL A 121 3.05 0.13 14.18
CA VAL A 121 2.92 -1.19 13.58
C VAL A 121 1.45 -1.50 13.27
N GLY A 122 1.06 -1.20 12.03
CA GLY A 122 -0.12 -1.80 11.40
C GLY A 122 0.29 -3.11 10.71
N GLY A 123 0.49 -3.06 9.39
CA GLY A 123 1.09 -4.17 8.63
C GLY A 123 2.63 -4.17 8.61
N GLY A 124 3.28 -3.27 9.33
CA GLY A 124 4.73 -3.27 9.57
C GLY A 124 5.65 -2.63 8.50
N SER A 125 5.15 -2.17 7.35
CA SER A 125 6.04 -1.67 6.26
C SER A 125 6.89 -0.46 6.64
N ASN A 126 6.30 0.55 7.29
CA ASN A 126 7.05 1.74 7.73
C ASN A 126 8.08 1.39 8.81
N ALA A 127 7.70 0.52 9.75
CA ALA A 127 8.56 0.12 10.86
C ALA A 127 9.76 -0.69 10.38
N ILE A 128 9.53 -1.73 9.56
CA ILE A 128 10.62 -2.55 9.01
C ILE A 128 11.48 -1.80 7.99
N GLY A 129 10.98 -0.70 7.42
CA GLY A 129 11.78 0.20 6.59
C GLY A 129 12.69 1.11 7.40
N ALA A 130 12.28 1.49 8.60
CA ALA A 130 13.04 2.34 9.52
C ALA A 130 14.08 1.57 10.35
N PHE A 131 13.82 0.30 10.66
CA PHE A 131 14.70 -0.58 11.43
C PHE A 131 15.79 -1.22 10.56
#